data_AF-Q7PYF4-F1
#
_entry.id   AF-Q7PYF4-F1
#
_cell.length_a   1.000
_cell.length_b   1.000
_cell.length_c   1.000
_cell.angle_alpha   90.00
_cell.angle_beta   90.00
_cell.angle_gamma   90.00
#
_symmetry.space_group_name_H-M   'P 1'
#
loop_
_entity.id
_entity.type
_entity.pdbx_description
1 polymer ?
#
loop_
_entity_poly.entity_id
_entity_poly.type
_entity_poly.pdbx_seq_one_letter_code
_entity_poly.pdbx_strand_id
1 'polypeptide(L)'
;MSLYFNADTMRIERSSVHEPKRNRNVFLDVKPIADDANVNVPPRQAARRNATVFNNRVGFPPLTPKEAFVDAVPADQTCMVFESSKPIYLVLRAIGVLPYTRLPSGGTAFVLASPSMTYCVLFFLLLTVYIAFILLNRIEIVRTLEGRFEESVIAYLFIVNILPILIIPLMWYESRKVVSVVNGWVDFETVYRETTGRALELRLRTKAQVIAILLPILCSLSVAITHVTMVDFKLLQVIPYCVLDTITYMMGGYWYMACETLSITAKILAEDFQRALRHVGPAAKVSEYRSLWLRLSKLARDTGFSTCYTFTFICLYLFFIITLSIYGLMSQISDGFGVKDIGLAVTAFCSVGLLFYICDEAHYASFNVRTNFQKKLLMVELSWMNTDAQTEINMFLRATEMNPSSINLGGFFDVNRTLFKSLLATMVTYLVVLLQFQISIPDEPSAMLMHSNSSHS
;
A
#
# COMPACT_ATOMS: atom_id res chain seq x y z
N MET A 1 -39.92 -56.65 -3.10
CA MET A 1 -39.67 -55.73 -4.24
C MET A 1 -38.24 -55.92 -4.69
N SER A 2 -38.05 -56.31 -5.95
CA SER A 2 -36.77 -56.31 -6.69
C SER A 2 -36.06 -54.96 -6.50
N LEU A 3 -34.74 -54.82 -6.27
CA LEU A 3 -33.58 -55.42 -6.92
C LEU A 3 -32.46 -55.59 -5.88
N TYR A 4 -32.06 -56.82 -5.61
CA TYR A 4 -30.79 -57.17 -4.95
C TYR A 4 -29.78 -57.47 -6.04
N PHE A 5 -28.65 -56.76 -6.09
CA PHE A 5 -27.37 -57.37 -6.47
C PHE A 5 -26.26 -56.69 -5.68
N ASN A 6 -25.90 -57.38 -4.60
CA ASN A 6 -24.80 -57.08 -3.70
C ASN A 6 -23.48 -57.07 -4.48
N ALA A 7 -22.73 -56.00 -4.30
CA ALA A 7 -21.32 -55.92 -4.58
C ALA A 7 -20.59 -56.78 -3.57
N ASP A 8 -20.21 -58.01 -3.92
CA ASP A 8 -19.14 -58.77 -3.26
C ASP A 8 -18.82 -60.10 -3.97
N THR A 9 -18.58 -60.08 -5.28
CA THR A 9 -17.86 -61.19 -5.95
C THR A 9 -17.24 -60.68 -7.25
N MET A 10 -15.98 -60.29 -7.22
CA MET A 10 -14.96 -60.68 -8.21
C MET A 10 -13.63 -60.00 -7.88
N ARG A 11 -13.03 -60.48 -6.79
CA ARG A 11 -11.60 -60.45 -6.56
C ARG A 11 -11.06 -61.72 -7.24
N ILE A 12 -9.96 -61.59 -7.97
CA ILE A 12 -9.16 -62.65 -8.64
C ILE A 12 -9.54 -62.87 -10.11
N GLU A 13 -8.85 -62.11 -10.98
CA GLU A 13 -8.25 -62.71 -12.17
C GLU A 13 -6.83 -62.18 -12.31
N ARG A 14 -5.89 -62.98 -11.76
CA ARG A 14 -4.46 -62.92 -12.06
C ARG A 14 -4.23 -63.88 -13.22
N SER A 15 -4.03 -63.37 -14.43
CA SER A 15 -3.31 -64.12 -15.47
C SER A 15 -2.83 -63.19 -16.59
N SER A 16 -1.52 -62.93 -16.55
CA SER A 16 -0.59 -62.82 -17.68
C SER A 16 -1.08 -62.17 -18.98
N VAL A 17 -0.69 -60.90 -19.19
CA VAL A 17 -0.47 -60.36 -20.53
C VAL A 17 1.00 -59.92 -20.63
N HIS A 18 1.67 -60.48 -21.62
CA HIS A 18 3.08 -60.31 -21.98
C HIS A 18 3.47 -58.85 -22.28
N GLU A 19 4.78 -58.58 -22.08
CA GLU A 19 5.59 -57.39 -22.44
C GLU A 19 5.07 -56.48 -23.58
N PRO A 20 5.39 -55.18 -23.49
CA PRO A 20 6.44 -54.71 -24.39
C PRO A 20 7.63 -54.09 -23.66
N LYS A 21 8.81 -54.47 -24.15
CA LYS A 21 10.12 -53.94 -23.76
C LYS A 21 10.24 -52.45 -24.09
N ARG A 22 10.90 -51.75 -23.15
CA ARG A 22 11.83 -50.63 -23.37
C ARG A 22 11.20 -49.27 -23.71
N ASN A 23 11.06 -48.44 -22.67
CA ASN A 23 11.48 -47.04 -22.75
C ASN A 23 12.08 -46.59 -21.41
N ARG A 24 13.35 -46.97 -21.23
CA ARG A 24 14.24 -46.49 -20.18
C ARG A 24 14.75 -45.12 -20.60
N ASN A 25 13.95 -44.08 -20.37
CA ASN A 25 14.39 -42.69 -20.56
C ASN A 25 14.48 -41.98 -19.22
N VAL A 26 15.74 -41.78 -18.82
CA VAL A 26 16.27 -40.58 -18.16
C VAL A 26 15.60 -40.18 -16.84
N PHE A 27 15.71 -41.05 -15.84
CA PHE A 27 15.94 -40.55 -14.48
C PHE A 27 17.46 -40.44 -14.33
N LEU A 28 17.94 -39.21 -14.16
CA LEU A 28 19.31 -38.89 -13.74
C LEU A 28 19.53 -39.48 -12.34
N ASP A 29 19.96 -40.74 -12.29
CA ASP A 29 20.58 -41.32 -11.10
C ASP A 29 21.95 -40.66 -10.90
N VAL A 30 21.95 -39.44 -10.34
CA VAL A 30 23.16 -38.84 -9.80
C VAL A 30 23.43 -39.55 -8.48
N LYS A 31 24.32 -40.56 -8.51
CA LYS A 31 24.94 -41.10 -7.30
C LYS A 31 25.66 -39.95 -6.58
N PRO A 32 25.43 -39.74 -5.27
CA PRO A 32 26.20 -38.76 -4.51
C PRO A 32 27.67 -39.18 -4.49
N ILE A 33 28.55 -38.25 -4.85
CA ILE A 33 29.99 -38.38 -4.70
C ILE A 33 30.27 -38.50 -3.21
N ALA A 34 30.90 -39.60 -2.81
CA ALA A 34 31.42 -39.78 -1.47
C ALA A 34 32.64 -38.87 -1.31
N ASP A 35 32.45 -37.72 -0.64
CA ASP A 35 33.56 -36.92 -0.15
C ASP A 35 34.14 -37.60 1.10
N ASP A 36 35.07 -38.51 0.86
CA ASP A 36 36.12 -38.85 1.80
C ASP A 36 37.08 -37.65 1.88
N ALA A 37 36.97 -36.82 2.93
CA ALA A 37 38.13 -36.19 3.58
C ALA A 37 37.71 -35.39 4.82
N ASN A 38 38.09 -35.92 5.99
CA ASN A 38 38.28 -35.25 7.27
C ASN A 38 38.40 -33.72 7.20
N VAL A 39 37.34 -33.01 7.60
CA VAL A 39 37.45 -31.64 8.10
C VAL A 39 36.98 -31.64 9.55
N ASN A 40 37.95 -31.57 10.46
CA ASN A 40 37.75 -31.36 11.90
C ASN A 40 37.05 -30.01 12.11
N VAL A 41 35.71 -30.01 12.13
CA VAL A 41 34.93 -28.83 12.53
C VAL A 41 34.72 -28.89 14.05
N PRO A 42 35.10 -27.83 14.80
CA PRO A 42 35.02 -27.83 16.25
C PRO A 42 33.56 -27.95 16.77
N PRO A 43 33.38 -28.56 17.96
CA PRO A 43 32.09 -29.09 18.45
C PRO A 43 30.99 -28.04 18.66
N ARG A 44 31.29 -26.75 18.56
CA ARG A 44 30.30 -25.67 18.75
C ARG A 44 29.33 -25.50 17.57
N GLN A 45 29.66 -26.01 16.38
CA GLN A 45 28.78 -25.93 15.20
C GLN A 45 27.85 -27.15 15.05
N ALA A 46 28.20 -28.31 15.62
CA ALA A 46 27.36 -29.51 15.56
C ALA A 46 26.05 -29.34 16.35
N ALA A 47 26.08 -28.66 17.49
CA ALA A 47 24.89 -28.42 18.31
C ALA A 47 23.84 -27.53 17.63
N ARG A 48 24.25 -26.67 16.68
CA ARG A 48 23.32 -25.76 15.99
C ARG A 48 22.59 -26.43 14.82
N ARG A 49 23.09 -27.56 14.32
CA ARG A 49 22.51 -28.30 13.19
C ARG A 49 21.31 -29.17 13.58
N ASN A 50 21.24 -29.60 14.84
CA ASN A 50 20.16 -30.47 15.31
C ASN A 50 18.86 -29.73 15.63
N ALA A 51 18.90 -28.41 15.80
CA ALA A 51 17.70 -27.62 16.14
C ALA A 51 16.79 -27.33 14.93
N THR A 52 17.27 -27.49 13.70
CA THR A 52 16.50 -27.13 12.49
C THR A 52 15.85 -28.32 11.78
N VAL A 53 15.97 -29.54 12.31
CA VAL A 53 15.39 -30.75 11.67
C VAL A 53 13.90 -30.94 12.02
N PHE A 54 13.36 -30.22 13.00
CA PHE A 54 11.93 -30.24 13.33
C PHE A 54 11.20 -29.03 12.74
N ASN A 55 10.92 -29.07 11.44
CA ASN A 55 9.68 -28.53 10.84
C ASN A 55 9.81 -28.50 9.30
N ASN A 56 9.23 -29.50 8.63
CA ASN A 56 8.39 -29.30 7.44
C ASN A 56 7.89 -30.67 6.96
N ARG A 57 6.74 -31.08 7.50
CA ARG A 57 6.05 -32.33 7.12
C ARG A 57 5.05 -32.14 5.97
N VAL A 58 5.22 -31.09 5.16
CA VAL A 58 4.33 -30.82 4.02
C VAL A 58 5.17 -30.47 2.80
N GLY A 59 5.49 -31.49 2.00
CA GLY A 59 5.57 -31.52 0.53
C GLY A 59 6.21 -30.40 -0.29
N PHE A 60 6.81 -29.37 0.29
CA PHE A 60 7.58 -28.38 -0.44
C PHE A 60 9.07 -28.68 -0.26
N PRO A 61 9.85 -28.75 -1.35
CA PRO A 61 11.29 -28.91 -1.24
C PRO A 61 11.84 -27.79 -0.33
N PRO A 62 12.83 -28.10 0.51
CA PRO A 62 13.44 -27.11 1.38
C PRO A 62 13.85 -25.91 0.52
N LEU A 63 13.46 -24.71 0.95
CA LEU A 63 13.92 -23.47 0.35
C LEU A 63 15.45 -23.54 0.34
N THR A 64 16.02 -23.81 -0.84
CA THR A 64 17.46 -23.77 -1.04
C THR A 64 17.94 -22.42 -0.51
N PRO A 65 19.02 -22.37 0.29
CA PRO A 65 19.50 -21.12 0.84
C PRO A 65 19.63 -20.11 -0.30
N LYS A 66 19.06 -18.91 -0.11
CA LYS A 66 18.99 -17.80 -1.07
C LYS A 66 20.31 -17.47 -1.79
N GLU A 67 21.43 -18.02 -1.34
CA GLU A 67 22.77 -17.77 -1.85
C GLU A 67 23.08 -18.55 -3.14
N ALA A 68 22.42 -19.67 -3.43
CA ALA A 68 22.83 -20.53 -4.55
C ALA A 68 22.47 -20.00 -5.95
N PHE A 69 21.53 -19.05 -6.07
CA PHE A 69 21.05 -18.53 -7.35
C PHE A 69 20.99 -17.00 -7.42
N VAL A 70 21.52 -16.29 -6.42
CA VAL A 70 21.71 -14.85 -6.54
C VAL A 70 23.10 -14.67 -7.11
N ASP A 71 23.19 -14.64 -8.44
CA ASP A 71 24.25 -13.87 -9.08
C ASP A 71 24.22 -12.50 -8.40
N ALA A 72 25.32 -12.12 -7.76
CA ALA A 72 25.42 -10.84 -7.11
C ALA A 72 25.03 -9.77 -8.13
N VAL A 73 23.91 -9.10 -7.89
CA VAL A 73 23.42 -8.00 -8.74
C VAL A 73 24.62 -7.09 -8.98
N PRO A 74 25.07 -6.90 -10.24
CA PRO A 74 26.24 -6.09 -10.51
C PRO A 74 26.04 -4.72 -9.86
N ALA A 75 27.05 -4.23 -9.13
CA ALA A 75 26.97 -2.95 -8.40
C ALA A 75 26.57 -1.75 -9.30
N ASP A 76 26.72 -1.90 -10.62
CA ASP A 76 26.37 -0.92 -11.64
C ASP A 76 24.91 -1.00 -12.12
N GLN A 77 24.12 -1.98 -11.64
CA GLN A 77 22.71 -2.11 -11.98
C GLN A 77 21.88 -1.10 -11.19
N THR A 78 21.74 0.10 -11.74
CA THR A 78 20.82 1.13 -11.22
C THR A 78 19.40 0.56 -11.12
N CYS A 79 18.87 0.44 -9.90
CA CYS A 79 17.47 0.05 -9.67
C CYS A 79 16.55 1.18 -10.16
N MET A 80 15.99 1.07 -11.35
CA MET A 80 15.29 2.18 -12.03
C MET A 80 14.02 2.61 -11.30
N VAL A 81 13.26 1.66 -10.76
CA VAL A 81 12.07 1.88 -9.94
C VAL A 81 12.41 2.70 -8.70
N PHE A 82 13.49 2.33 -8.02
CA PHE A 82 13.90 3.06 -6.82
C PHE A 82 14.44 4.45 -7.16
N GLU A 83 15.31 4.57 -8.16
CA GLU A 83 15.84 5.88 -8.56
C GLU A 83 14.73 6.82 -9.04
N SER A 84 13.66 6.27 -9.62
CA SER A 84 12.47 7.03 -10.03
C SER A 84 11.67 7.57 -8.85
N SER A 85 11.60 6.84 -7.74
CA SER A 85 10.81 7.19 -6.54
C SER A 85 11.65 7.78 -5.40
N LYS A 86 12.98 7.83 -5.58
CA LYS A 86 13.98 8.34 -4.62
C LYS A 86 13.66 9.70 -4.00
N PRO A 87 13.18 10.73 -4.74
CA PRO A 87 12.88 12.03 -4.14
C PRO A 87 11.90 11.93 -2.97
N ILE A 88 10.86 11.09 -3.11
CA ILE A 88 9.85 10.90 -2.05
C ILE A 88 10.42 10.13 -0.87
N TYR A 89 11.20 9.08 -1.13
CA TYR A 89 11.87 8.33 -0.07
C TYR A 89 12.82 9.21 0.74
N LEU A 90 13.52 10.14 0.10
CA LEU A 90 14.39 11.09 0.78
C LEU A 90 13.60 12.03 1.71
N VAL A 91 12.45 12.55 1.25
CA VAL A 91 11.61 13.41 2.10
C VAL A 91 11.02 12.61 3.26
N LEU A 92 10.46 11.42 3.01
CA LEU A 92 9.93 10.54 4.06
C LEU A 92 10.99 10.14 5.09
N ARG A 93 12.25 9.99 4.67
CA ARG A 93 13.38 9.75 5.57
C ARG A 93 13.75 10.99 6.38
N ALA A 94 13.76 12.17 5.74
CA ALA A 94 14.06 13.44 6.40
C ALA A 94 13.03 13.78 7.49
N ILE A 95 11.76 13.44 7.29
CA ILE A 95 10.69 13.63 8.29
C ILE A 95 10.54 12.44 9.26
N GLY A 96 11.49 11.51 9.29
CA GLY A 96 11.55 10.44 10.29
C GLY A 96 10.58 9.26 10.08
N VAL A 97 9.86 9.19 8.95
CA VAL A 97 8.82 8.17 8.69
C VAL A 97 9.42 6.85 8.20
N LEU A 98 10.43 6.89 7.32
CA LEU A 98 11.02 5.69 6.71
C LEU A 98 12.52 5.52 7.04
N PRO A 99 12.87 4.74 8.08
CA PRO A 99 14.26 4.41 8.41
C PRO A 99 14.78 3.23 7.57
N TYR A 100 15.07 3.46 6.29
CA TYR A 100 15.74 2.45 5.46
C TYR A 100 17.24 2.73 5.35
N THR A 101 18.03 1.67 5.30
CA THR A 101 19.47 1.74 5.02
C THR A 101 19.73 1.03 3.69
N ARG A 102 20.48 1.67 2.79
CA ARG A 102 20.98 1.04 1.57
C ARG A 102 22.18 0.17 1.94
N LEU A 103 22.13 -1.10 1.59
CA LEU A 103 23.28 -1.99 1.71
C LEU A 103 24.27 -1.71 0.57
N PRO A 104 25.57 -1.95 0.79
CA PRO A 104 26.59 -1.88 -0.26
C PRO A 104 26.27 -2.80 -1.45
N SER A 105 25.53 -3.90 -1.22
CA SER A 105 25.10 -4.86 -2.23
C SER A 105 23.97 -4.37 -3.15
N GLY A 106 23.59 -3.09 -3.09
CA GLY A 106 22.48 -2.53 -3.85
C GLY A 106 21.09 -2.82 -3.28
N GLY A 107 20.96 -3.76 -2.34
CA GLY A 107 19.70 -4.02 -1.64
C GLY A 107 19.29 -2.90 -0.68
N THR A 108 18.00 -2.81 -0.37
CA THR A 108 17.52 -2.03 0.78
C THR A 108 17.33 -2.96 1.98
N ALA A 109 17.78 -2.56 3.16
CA ALA A 109 17.45 -3.27 4.40
C ALA A 109 16.93 -2.30 5.45
N PHE A 110 15.96 -2.78 6.21
CA PHE A 110 15.58 -2.17 7.47
C PHE A 110 16.42 -2.80 8.58
N VAL A 111 17.28 -2.00 9.21
CA VAL A 111 18.09 -2.42 10.36
C VAL A 111 17.71 -1.54 11.54
N LEU A 112 17.25 -2.19 12.62
CA LEU A 112 16.77 -1.51 13.83
C LEU A 112 17.88 -0.67 14.48
N ALA A 113 19.10 -1.20 14.52
CA ALA A 113 20.30 -0.51 14.99
C ALA A 113 21.05 0.15 13.83
N SER A 114 20.42 1.10 13.14
CA SER A 114 21.05 1.88 12.07
C SER A 114 21.11 3.38 12.45
N PRO A 115 22.10 4.14 11.93
CA PRO A 115 22.15 5.59 12.15
C PRO A 115 20.88 6.31 11.70
N SER A 116 20.23 5.80 10.65
CA SER A 116 18.95 6.34 10.19
C SER A 116 17.84 6.13 11.21
N MET A 117 17.76 4.96 11.84
CA MET A 117 16.75 4.69 12.87
C MET A 117 16.97 5.59 14.09
N THR A 118 18.22 5.77 14.53
CA THR A 118 18.53 6.69 15.64
C THR A 118 18.06 8.11 15.34
N TYR A 119 18.29 8.62 14.13
CA TYR A 119 17.77 9.92 13.71
C TYR A 119 16.23 9.98 13.76
N CYS A 120 15.55 8.98 13.20
CA CYS A 120 14.09 8.93 13.19
C CYS A 120 13.51 8.88 14.62
N VAL A 121 14.13 8.12 15.52
CA VAL A 121 13.72 8.04 16.94
C VAL A 121 13.92 9.38 17.65
N LEU A 122 15.06 10.04 17.47
CA LEU A 122 15.30 11.36 18.07
C LEU A 122 14.31 12.41 17.54
N PHE A 123 14.09 12.43 16.22
CA PHE A 123 13.10 13.32 15.59
C PHE A 123 11.70 13.07 16.13
N PHE A 124 11.28 11.81 16.23
CA PHE A 124 9.97 11.43 16.77
C PHE A 124 9.80 11.83 18.23
N LEU A 125 10.81 11.62 19.07
CA LEU A 125 10.76 12.02 20.48
C LEU A 125 10.64 13.55 20.63
N LEU A 126 11.43 14.31 19.88
CA LEU A 126 11.34 15.78 19.86
C LEU A 126 9.97 16.26 19.38
N LEU A 127 9.46 15.67 18.28
CA LEU A 127 8.15 15.99 17.73
C LEU A 127 7.03 15.64 18.72
N THR A 128 7.13 14.49 19.41
CA THR A 128 6.15 14.05 20.43
C THR A 128 6.11 14.99 21.62
N VAL A 129 7.27 15.41 22.15
CA VAL A 129 7.33 16.37 23.27
C VAL A 129 6.71 17.71 22.87
N TYR A 130 7.02 18.20 21.67
CA TYR A 130 6.46 19.46 21.16
C TYR A 130 4.95 19.36 20.97
N ILE A 131 4.47 18.28 20.36
CA ILE A 131 3.05 18.03 20.16
C ILE A 131 2.33 17.89 21.51
N ALA A 132 2.90 17.20 22.48
CA ALA A 132 2.32 17.07 23.82
C ALA A 132 2.15 18.43 24.49
N PHE A 133 3.15 19.32 24.37
CA PHE A 133 3.04 20.70 24.85
C PHE A 133 1.90 21.47 24.15
N ILE A 134 1.75 21.34 22.83
CA ILE A 134 0.65 21.98 22.08
C ILE A 134 -0.71 21.38 22.50
N LEU A 135 -0.80 20.06 22.63
CA LEU A 135 -2.02 19.36 23.01
C LEU A 135 -2.51 19.80 24.39
N LEU A 136 -1.62 19.93 25.38
CA LEU A 136 -1.96 20.43 26.71
C LEU A 136 -2.54 21.85 26.65
N ASN A 137 -1.86 22.75 25.92
CA ASN A 137 -2.36 24.11 25.71
C ASN A 137 -3.72 24.14 24.98
N ARG A 138 -3.94 23.23 24.02
CA ARG A 138 -5.20 23.15 23.27
C ARG A 138 -6.34 22.57 24.11
N ILE A 139 -6.07 21.56 24.93
CA ILE A 139 -7.06 21.01 25.86
C ILE A 139 -7.50 22.08 26.86
N GLU A 140 -6.59 22.92 27.35
CA GLU A 140 -6.93 24.04 28.23
C GLU A 140 -7.86 25.04 27.52
N ILE A 141 -7.52 25.46 26.30
CA ILE A 141 -8.35 26.36 25.49
C ILE A 141 -9.75 25.75 25.25
N VAL A 142 -9.82 24.47 24.88
CA VAL A 142 -11.09 23.74 24.67
C VAL A 142 -11.94 23.69 25.94
N ARG A 143 -11.32 23.55 27.12
CA ARG A 143 -12.05 23.54 28.39
C ARG A 143 -12.57 24.91 28.80
N THR A 144 -11.92 25.98 28.38
CA THR A 144 -12.34 27.37 28.67
C THR A 144 -13.33 27.92 27.65
N LEU A 145 -13.54 27.23 26.54
CA LEU A 145 -14.51 27.63 25.52
C LEU A 145 -15.93 27.36 26.02
N GLU A 146 -16.60 28.39 26.53
CA GLU A 146 -18.06 28.43 26.76
C GLU A 146 -18.85 28.77 25.48
N GLY A 147 -18.19 28.69 24.32
CA GLY A 147 -18.71 29.13 23.03
C GLY A 147 -19.74 28.19 22.39
N ARG A 148 -20.42 28.70 21.36
CA ARG A 148 -21.35 27.96 20.50
C ARG A 148 -20.72 26.64 20.01
N PHE A 149 -21.57 25.63 19.78
CA PHE A 149 -21.15 24.28 19.32
C PHE A 149 -20.15 24.30 18.16
N GLU A 150 -20.25 25.30 17.28
CA GLU A 150 -19.35 25.57 16.15
C GLU A 150 -17.88 25.84 16.55
N GLU A 151 -17.63 26.63 17.60
CA GLU A 151 -16.28 26.94 18.06
C GLU A 151 -15.61 25.70 18.66
N SER A 152 -16.42 24.85 19.31
CA SER A 152 -15.98 23.56 19.79
C SER A 152 -15.51 22.66 18.65
N VAL A 153 -16.23 22.61 17.52
CA VAL A 153 -15.85 21.78 16.34
C VAL A 153 -14.51 22.20 15.78
N ILE A 154 -14.28 23.51 15.61
CA ILE A 154 -13.01 24.05 15.12
C ILE A 154 -11.89 23.67 16.09
N ALA A 155 -12.11 23.81 17.39
CA ALA A 155 -11.13 23.47 18.41
C ALA A 155 -10.83 21.95 18.44
N TYR A 156 -11.84 21.09 18.25
CA TYR A 156 -11.66 19.65 18.10
C TYR A 156 -10.87 19.30 16.85
N LEU A 157 -11.11 19.95 15.71
CA LEU A 157 -10.40 19.69 14.46
C LEU A 157 -8.88 19.86 14.62
N PHE A 158 -8.42 20.84 15.41
CA PHE A 158 -6.99 20.98 15.73
C PHE A 158 -6.43 19.82 16.56
N ILE A 159 -7.20 19.30 17.52
CA ILE A 159 -6.81 18.09 18.27
C ILE A 159 -6.72 16.89 17.32
N VAL A 160 -7.66 16.76 16.39
CA VAL A 160 -7.66 15.68 15.41
C VAL A 160 -6.48 15.77 14.46
N ASN A 161 -6.09 16.98 14.02
CA ASN A 161 -4.92 17.24 13.19
C ASN A 161 -3.58 16.85 13.86
N ILE A 162 -3.58 16.51 15.15
CA ILE A 162 -2.41 15.96 15.84
C ILE A 162 -2.27 14.44 15.60
N LEU A 163 -3.37 13.74 15.34
CA LEU A 163 -3.39 12.27 15.17
C LEU A 163 -2.43 11.71 14.11
N PRO A 164 -2.09 12.41 13.00
CA PRO A 164 -1.08 11.94 12.05
C PRO A 164 0.29 11.59 12.65
N ILE A 165 0.59 12.01 13.89
CA ILE A 165 1.78 11.55 14.61
C ILE A 165 1.86 10.01 14.70
N LEU A 166 0.70 9.33 14.72
CA LEU A 166 0.60 7.87 14.78
C LEU A 166 1.09 7.18 13.49
N ILE A 167 1.16 7.90 12.36
CA ILE A 167 1.70 7.38 11.10
C ILE A 167 3.16 6.95 11.27
N ILE A 168 3.96 7.68 12.05
CA ILE A 168 5.39 7.40 12.23
C ILE A 168 5.62 5.99 12.82
N PRO A 169 5.10 5.65 14.02
CA PRO A 169 5.30 4.31 14.58
C PRO A 169 4.62 3.20 13.77
N LEU A 170 3.46 3.47 13.15
CA LEU A 170 2.80 2.53 12.23
C LEU A 170 3.72 2.18 11.06
N MET A 171 4.33 3.19 10.44
CA MET A 171 5.28 3.00 9.35
C MET A 171 6.57 2.31 9.79
N TRP A 172 7.06 2.53 11.02
CA TRP A 172 8.21 1.78 11.53
C TRP A 172 7.90 0.29 11.69
N TYR A 173 6.69 -0.05 12.15
CA TYR A 173 6.24 -1.44 12.22
C TYR A 173 6.15 -2.07 10.81
N GLU A 174 5.66 -1.31 9.85
CA GLU A 174 5.47 -1.73 8.47
C GLU A 174 6.73 -1.67 7.59
N SER A 175 7.78 -0.97 8.04
CA SER A 175 9.00 -0.71 7.27
C SER A 175 9.69 -1.97 6.75
N ARG A 176 9.65 -3.07 7.51
CA ARG A 176 10.20 -4.37 7.07
C ARG A 176 9.50 -4.89 5.82
N LYS A 177 8.17 -4.73 5.76
CA LYS A 177 7.35 -5.15 4.62
C LYS A 177 7.60 -4.24 3.43
N VAL A 178 7.66 -2.92 3.65
CA VAL A 178 7.97 -1.93 2.61
C VAL A 178 9.31 -2.22 1.96
N VAL A 179 10.35 -2.52 2.75
CA VAL A 179 11.66 -2.95 2.24
C VAL A 179 11.57 -4.23 1.43
N SER A 180 10.76 -5.20 1.84
CA SER A 180 10.53 -6.42 1.05
C SER A 180 9.89 -6.11 -0.31
N VAL A 181 8.99 -5.14 -0.39
CA VAL A 181 8.39 -4.69 -1.67
C VAL A 181 9.44 -4.01 -2.54
N VAL A 182 10.24 -3.11 -1.97
CA VAL A 182 11.33 -2.42 -2.70
C VAL A 182 12.35 -3.41 -3.25
N ASN A 183 12.75 -4.41 -2.47
CA ASN A 183 13.65 -5.46 -2.95
C ASN A 183 12.97 -6.35 -4.00
N GLY A 184 11.67 -6.65 -3.85
CA GLY A 184 10.91 -7.38 -4.85
C GLY A 184 10.84 -6.65 -6.21
N TRP A 185 10.89 -5.32 -6.22
CA TRP A 185 11.04 -4.55 -7.45
C TRP A 185 12.39 -4.73 -8.11
N VAL A 186 13.48 -4.82 -7.34
CA VAL A 186 14.82 -5.12 -7.87
C VAL A 186 14.84 -6.51 -8.51
N ASP A 187 14.28 -7.50 -7.83
CA ASP A 187 14.15 -8.86 -8.38
C ASP A 187 13.32 -8.87 -9.67
N PHE A 188 12.23 -8.10 -9.72
CA PHE A 188 11.41 -7.98 -10.92
C PHE A 188 12.17 -7.34 -12.09
N GLU A 189 12.93 -6.27 -11.85
CA GLU A 189 13.73 -5.60 -12.89
C GLU A 189 14.76 -6.52 -13.51
N THR A 190 15.43 -7.34 -12.70
CA THR A 190 16.42 -8.31 -13.17
C THR A 190 15.76 -9.36 -14.08
N VAL A 191 14.69 -9.99 -13.62
CA VAL A 191 13.97 -11.00 -14.44
C VAL A 191 13.36 -10.39 -15.70
N TYR A 192 12.85 -9.15 -15.61
CA TYR A 192 12.31 -8.43 -16.77
C TYR A 192 13.40 -8.17 -17.82
N ARG A 193 14.58 -7.74 -17.40
CA ARG A 193 15.73 -7.53 -18.29
C ARG A 193 16.18 -8.83 -18.94
N GLU A 194 16.25 -9.93 -18.19
CA GLU A 194 16.58 -11.26 -18.72
C GLU A 194 15.57 -11.74 -19.76
N THR A 195 14.27 -11.52 -19.52
CA THR A 195 13.20 -12.01 -20.39
C THR A 195 13.08 -11.20 -21.69
N THR A 196 13.15 -9.88 -21.57
CA THR A 196 12.86 -8.93 -22.67
C THR A 196 14.12 -8.39 -23.36
N GLY A 197 15.30 -8.55 -22.74
CA GLY A 197 16.56 -7.99 -23.21
C GLY A 197 16.69 -6.48 -23.04
N ARG A 198 15.70 -5.80 -22.42
CA ARG A 198 15.70 -4.35 -22.24
C ARG A 198 15.51 -3.93 -20.79
N ALA A 199 15.99 -2.74 -20.48
CA ALA A 199 15.75 -2.10 -19.19
C ALA A 199 14.30 -1.58 -19.11
N LEU A 200 13.69 -1.65 -17.92
CA LEU A 200 12.38 -1.06 -17.66
C LEU A 200 12.48 0.47 -17.63
N GLU A 201 12.10 1.13 -18.73
CA GLU A 201 12.14 2.59 -18.83
C GLU A 201 11.03 3.29 -18.04
N LEU A 202 11.27 3.57 -16.76
CA LEU A 202 10.37 4.39 -15.94
C LEU A 202 10.82 5.86 -15.97
N ARG A 203 10.14 6.69 -16.74
CA ARG A 203 10.37 8.16 -16.76
C ARG A 203 9.58 8.88 -15.67
N LEU A 204 9.64 8.37 -14.45
CA LEU A 204 8.84 8.84 -13.32
C LEU A 204 9.57 9.82 -12.39
N ARG A 205 10.89 9.97 -12.54
CA ARG A 205 11.73 10.79 -11.66
C ARG A 205 11.32 12.26 -11.62
N THR A 206 11.04 12.88 -12.77
CA THR A 206 10.63 14.30 -12.83
C THR A 206 9.31 14.49 -12.09
N LYS A 207 8.35 13.58 -12.28
CA LYS A 207 7.06 13.61 -11.58
C LYS A 207 7.26 13.46 -10.07
N ALA A 208 8.10 12.52 -9.64
CA ALA A 208 8.45 12.33 -8.24
C ALA A 208 9.13 13.56 -7.62
N GLN A 209 10.00 14.25 -8.37
CA GLN A 209 10.65 15.48 -7.91
C GLN A 209 9.64 16.63 -7.75
N VAL A 210 8.75 16.81 -8.72
CA VAL A 210 7.68 17.82 -8.63
C VAL A 210 6.81 17.53 -7.41
N ILE A 211 6.36 16.29 -7.22
CA ILE A 211 5.56 15.91 -6.04
C ILE A 211 6.34 16.17 -4.75
N ALA A 212 7.60 15.72 -4.66
CA ALA A 212 8.40 15.83 -3.44
C ALA A 212 8.66 17.30 -2.99
N ILE A 213 8.62 18.26 -3.92
CA ILE A 213 8.83 19.68 -3.64
C ILE A 213 7.50 20.43 -3.50
N LEU A 214 6.60 20.26 -4.47
CA LEU A 214 5.35 21.01 -4.53
C LEU A 214 4.42 20.65 -3.39
N LEU A 215 4.33 19.36 -3.03
CA LEU A 215 3.39 18.88 -2.05
C LEU A 215 3.68 19.44 -0.64
N PRO A 216 4.92 19.41 -0.10
CA PRO A 216 5.22 20.06 1.17
C PRO A 216 4.97 21.58 1.18
N ILE A 217 5.20 22.26 0.06
CA ILE A 217 4.94 23.70 -0.07
C ILE A 217 3.44 23.97 0.02
N LEU A 218 2.63 23.22 -0.73
CA LEU A 218 1.17 23.34 -0.71
C LEU A 218 0.59 23.01 0.66
N CYS A 219 1.10 21.97 1.35
CA CYS A 219 0.70 21.64 2.72
C CYS A 219 1.08 22.71 3.73
N SER A 220 2.30 23.26 3.62
CA SER A 220 2.72 24.34 4.51
C SER A 220 1.87 25.59 4.30
N LEU A 221 1.47 25.87 3.05
CA LEU A 221 0.59 26.98 2.71
C LEU A 221 -0.84 26.75 3.21
N SER A 222 -1.41 25.54 3.07
CA SER A 222 -2.75 25.23 3.56
C SER A 222 -2.83 25.36 5.09
N VAL A 223 -1.82 24.88 5.80
CA VAL A 223 -1.71 25.01 7.27
C VAL A 223 -1.54 26.48 7.67
N ALA A 224 -0.69 27.24 6.98
CA ALA A 224 -0.51 28.66 7.25
C ALA A 224 -1.80 29.45 7.05
N ILE A 225 -2.54 29.22 5.96
CA ILE A 225 -3.84 29.84 5.71
C ILE A 225 -4.81 29.49 6.85
N THR A 226 -4.93 28.20 7.17
CA THR A 226 -5.86 27.70 8.22
C THR A 226 -5.58 28.33 9.58
N HIS A 227 -4.31 28.55 9.93
CA HIS A 227 -3.95 29.20 11.18
C HIS A 227 -4.08 30.72 11.16
N VAL A 228 -3.76 31.40 10.05
CA VAL A 228 -3.91 32.86 9.94
C VAL A 228 -5.38 33.27 9.99
N THR A 229 -6.28 32.41 9.49
CA THR A 229 -7.71 32.64 9.57
C THR A 229 -8.30 32.48 10.98
N MET A 230 -7.50 32.04 11.95
CA MET A 230 -7.92 31.81 13.34
C MET A 230 -7.57 32.99 14.24
N VAL A 231 -8.45 33.30 15.21
CA VAL A 231 -8.30 34.42 16.14
C VAL A 231 -7.09 34.25 17.08
N ASP A 232 -6.82 33.03 17.56
CA ASP A 232 -5.73 32.72 18.52
C ASP A 232 -4.43 32.25 17.85
N PHE A 233 -3.90 33.08 16.95
CA PHE A 233 -2.69 32.73 16.20
C PHE A 233 -1.41 32.80 17.06
N LYS A 234 -0.82 31.64 17.35
CA LYS A 234 0.55 31.53 17.88
C LYS A 234 1.45 30.88 16.83
N LEU A 235 2.40 31.65 16.27
CA LEU A 235 3.36 31.18 15.25
C LEU A 235 4.06 29.88 15.65
N LEU A 236 4.40 29.73 16.94
CA LEU A 236 5.07 28.55 17.47
C LEU A 236 4.25 27.26 17.25
N GLN A 237 2.92 27.34 17.29
CA GLN A 237 2.04 26.18 17.12
C GLN A 237 1.96 25.72 15.66
N VAL A 238 2.21 26.59 14.68
CA VAL A 238 2.07 26.30 13.24
C VAL A 238 3.10 25.26 12.79
N ILE A 239 4.32 25.31 13.34
CA ILE A 239 5.45 24.49 12.86
C ILE A 239 5.15 22.98 12.97
N PRO A 240 4.70 22.42 14.12
CA PRO A 240 4.38 21.00 14.21
C PRO A 240 3.21 20.58 13.31
N TYR A 241 2.18 21.43 13.14
CA TYR A 241 1.08 21.12 12.22
C TYR A 241 1.57 21.03 10.78
N CYS A 242 2.48 21.91 10.33
CA CYS A 242 3.08 21.82 9.00
C CYS A 242 3.81 20.48 8.81
N VAL A 243 4.52 20.00 9.84
CA VAL A 243 5.22 18.70 9.80
C VAL A 243 4.23 17.53 9.70
N LEU A 244 3.20 17.51 10.54
CA LEU A 244 2.18 16.47 10.56
C LEU A 244 1.38 16.39 9.26
N ASP A 245 1.03 17.54 8.71
CA ASP A 245 0.34 17.63 7.43
C ASP A 245 1.26 17.13 6.30
N THR A 246 2.51 17.59 6.28
CA THR A 246 3.53 17.11 5.32
C THR A 246 3.69 15.60 5.39
N ILE A 247 3.68 14.98 6.58
CA ILE A 247 3.72 13.51 6.72
C ILE A 247 2.52 12.86 6.02
N THR A 248 1.32 13.34 6.29
CA THR A 248 0.07 12.78 5.75
C THR A 248 0.04 12.83 4.22
N TYR A 249 0.31 14.00 3.64
CA TYR A 249 0.29 14.16 2.19
C TYR A 249 1.47 13.46 1.53
N MET A 250 2.66 13.46 2.14
CA MET A 250 3.83 12.77 1.57
C MET A 250 3.63 11.25 1.56
N MET A 251 2.92 10.70 2.54
CA MET A 251 2.46 9.31 2.48
C MET A 251 1.51 9.08 1.28
N GLY A 252 0.57 9.98 1.04
CA GLY A 252 -0.25 9.96 -0.18
C GLY A 252 0.59 10.04 -1.46
N GLY A 253 1.63 10.88 -1.49
CA GLY A 253 2.58 10.97 -2.60
C GLY A 253 3.37 9.68 -2.83
N TYR A 254 3.80 9.01 -1.75
CA TYR A 254 4.44 7.69 -1.82
C TYR A 254 3.50 6.64 -2.43
N TRP A 255 2.27 6.58 -1.94
CA TRP A 255 1.26 5.65 -2.47
C TRP A 255 0.94 5.90 -3.93
N TYR A 256 0.79 7.17 -4.28
CA TYR A 256 0.59 7.59 -5.65
C TYR A 256 1.70 7.07 -6.57
N MET A 257 2.97 7.31 -6.20
CA MET A 257 4.09 6.85 -7.01
C MET A 257 4.22 5.32 -7.05
N ALA A 258 3.92 4.62 -5.96
CA ALA A 258 3.93 3.16 -5.94
C ALA A 258 2.87 2.57 -6.89
N CYS A 259 1.65 3.10 -6.86
CA CYS A 259 0.55 2.69 -7.73
C CYS A 259 0.81 3.07 -9.19
N GLU A 260 1.30 4.28 -9.47
CA GLU A 260 1.68 4.71 -10.81
C GLU A 260 2.79 3.80 -11.39
N THR A 261 3.79 3.43 -10.58
CA THR A 261 4.86 2.52 -11.00
C THR A 261 4.30 1.16 -11.40
N LEU A 262 3.38 0.60 -10.62
CA LEU A 262 2.67 -0.64 -10.95
C LEU A 262 1.89 -0.50 -12.26
N SER A 263 1.16 0.60 -12.41
CA SER A 263 0.31 0.93 -13.54
C SER A 263 1.10 1.03 -14.86
N ILE A 264 2.19 1.80 -14.88
CA ILE A 264 3.07 1.95 -16.05
C ILE A 264 3.75 0.63 -16.37
N THR A 265 4.30 -0.07 -15.36
CA THR A 265 4.98 -1.36 -15.57
C THR A 265 4.03 -2.38 -16.18
N ALA A 266 2.77 -2.44 -15.74
CA ALA A 266 1.77 -3.32 -16.31
C ALA A 266 1.49 -3.03 -17.80
N LYS A 267 1.41 -1.75 -18.18
CA LYS A 267 1.22 -1.35 -19.58
C LYS A 267 2.42 -1.74 -20.44
N ILE A 268 3.63 -1.42 -19.98
CA ILE A 268 4.87 -1.75 -20.67
C ILE A 268 4.96 -3.27 -20.88
N LEU A 269 4.73 -4.06 -19.82
CA LEU A 269 4.77 -5.51 -19.88
C LEU A 269 3.72 -6.07 -20.85
N ALA A 270 2.50 -5.52 -20.85
CA ALA A 270 1.43 -5.94 -21.77
C ALA A 270 1.77 -5.64 -23.24
N GLU A 271 2.36 -4.47 -23.51
CA GLU A 271 2.80 -4.10 -24.86
C GLU A 271 3.93 -4.99 -25.36
N ASP A 272 4.91 -5.29 -24.51
CA ASP A 272 6.02 -6.17 -24.88
C ASP A 272 5.58 -7.60 -25.13
N PHE A 273 4.69 -8.09 -24.29
CA PHE A 273 4.07 -9.39 -24.49
C PHE A 273 3.36 -9.45 -25.85
N GLN A 274 2.54 -8.44 -26.18
CA GLN A 274 1.86 -8.38 -27.47
C GLN A 274 2.83 -8.31 -28.65
N ARG A 275 3.94 -7.56 -28.53
CA ARG A 275 4.99 -7.48 -29.56
C ARG A 275 5.74 -8.80 -29.72
N ALA A 276 6.09 -9.45 -28.62
CA ALA A 276 6.81 -10.72 -28.61
C ALA A 276 6.01 -11.84 -29.30
N LEU A 277 4.68 -11.85 -29.15
CA LEU A 277 3.83 -12.86 -29.80
C LEU A 277 3.59 -12.64 -31.29
N ARG A 278 3.77 -11.43 -31.81
CA ARG A 278 3.65 -11.16 -33.27
C ARG A 278 4.80 -11.78 -34.07
N HIS A 279 5.97 -11.97 -33.47
CA HIS A 279 7.21 -12.28 -34.18
C HIS A 279 7.69 -13.73 -34.03
N VAL A 280 6.77 -14.70 -33.94
CA VAL A 280 6.99 -16.13 -33.63
C VAL A 280 6.79 -16.40 -32.14
N GLY A 281 5.74 -17.18 -31.80
CA GLY A 281 5.30 -17.48 -30.44
C GLY A 281 5.75 -18.87 -29.95
N PRO A 282 6.99 -19.07 -29.51
CA PRO A 282 7.34 -20.26 -28.75
C PRO A 282 6.58 -20.24 -27.42
N ALA A 283 5.98 -21.38 -27.05
CA ALA A 283 5.27 -21.55 -25.78
C ALA A 283 6.13 -21.15 -24.57
N ALA A 284 7.45 -21.33 -24.66
CA ALA A 284 8.42 -20.88 -23.67
C ALA A 284 8.33 -19.37 -23.39
N LYS A 285 8.24 -18.53 -24.44
CA LYS A 285 8.14 -17.07 -24.25
C LYS A 285 6.83 -16.67 -23.58
N VAL A 286 5.72 -17.31 -23.91
CA VAL A 286 4.43 -17.09 -23.21
C VAL A 286 4.59 -17.38 -21.71
N SER A 287 5.25 -18.50 -21.37
CA SER A 287 5.47 -18.90 -19.98
C SER A 287 6.35 -17.90 -19.20
N GLU A 288 7.39 -17.33 -19.83
CA GLU A 288 8.25 -16.30 -19.24
C GLU A 288 7.45 -15.02 -18.92
N TYR A 289 6.66 -14.52 -19.87
CA TYR A 289 5.80 -13.34 -19.65
C TYR A 289 4.70 -13.59 -18.62
N ARG A 290 4.14 -14.81 -18.56
CA ARG A 290 3.23 -15.23 -17.50
C ARG A 290 3.91 -15.14 -16.13
N SER A 291 5.15 -15.59 -16.03
CA SER A 291 5.92 -15.52 -14.78
C SER A 291 6.18 -14.06 -14.35
N LEU A 292 6.49 -13.16 -15.29
CA LEU A 292 6.64 -11.73 -15.03
C LEU A 292 5.33 -11.12 -14.53
N TRP A 293 4.21 -11.41 -15.20
CA TRP A 293 2.91 -10.88 -14.78
C TRP A 293 2.50 -11.38 -13.39
N LEU A 294 2.77 -12.65 -13.07
CA LEU A 294 2.54 -13.20 -11.73
C LEU A 294 3.38 -12.48 -10.66
N ARG A 295 4.65 -12.17 -10.96
CA ARG A 295 5.52 -11.38 -10.07
C ARG A 295 5.01 -9.95 -9.90
N LEU A 296 4.58 -9.29 -10.97
CA LEU A 296 3.98 -7.96 -10.91
C LEU A 296 2.68 -7.95 -10.10
N SER A 297 1.83 -8.95 -10.28
CA SER A 297 0.58 -9.12 -9.52
C SER A 297 0.84 -9.39 -8.05
N LYS A 298 1.92 -10.12 -7.73
CA LYS A 298 2.38 -10.29 -6.35
C LYS A 298 2.85 -8.95 -5.78
N LEU A 299 3.68 -8.18 -6.49
CA LEU A 299 4.12 -6.85 -6.06
C LEU A 299 2.97 -5.88 -5.81
N ALA A 300 1.93 -5.90 -6.64
CA ALA A 300 0.73 -5.09 -6.44
C ALA A 300 0.04 -5.40 -5.09
N ARG A 301 -0.17 -6.69 -4.80
CA ARG A 301 -0.75 -7.12 -3.51
C ARG A 301 0.17 -6.83 -2.34
N ASP A 302 1.47 -7.11 -2.48
CA ASP A 302 2.45 -6.89 -1.43
C ASP A 302 2.58 -5.39 -1.11
N THR A 303 2.41 -4.49 -2.09
CA THR A 303 2.39 -3.04 -1.88
C THR A 303 1.25 -2.64 -0.94
N GLY A 304 0.01 -3.09 -1.21
CA GLY A 304 -1.13 -2.84 -0.33
C GLY A 304 -1.00 -3.49 1.04
N PHE A 305 -0.53 -4.74 1.09
CA PHE A 305 -0.30 -5.47 2.34
C PHE A 305 0.82 -4.85 3.20
N SER A 306 1.83 -4.26 2.56
CA SER A 306 2.98 -3.68 3.25
C SER A 306 2.66 -2.41 4.02
N THR A 307 1.63 -1.67 3.60
CA THR A 307 1.22 -0.38 4.19
C THR A 307 -0.23 -0.38 4.67
N CYS A 308 -0.74 -1.58 4.97
CA CYS A 308 -2.12 -1.84 5.37
C CYS A 308 -2.58 -0.93 6.51
N TYR A 309 -1.88 -0.96 7.64
CA TYR A 309 -2.31 -0.25 8.84
C TYR A 309 -2.19 1.26 8.65
N THR A 310 -1.13 1.72 7.99
CA THR A 310 -0.93 3.14 7.73
C THR A 310 -2.01 3.71 6.81
N PHE A 311 -2.32 3.06 5.69
CA PHE A 311 -3.37 3.56 4.80
C PHE A 311 -4.78 3.38 5.35
N THR A 312 -5.03 2.32 6.14
CA THR A 312 -6.31 2.21 6.85
C THR A 312 -6.48 3.37 7.82
N PHE A 313 -5.44 3.69 8.59
CA PHE A 313 -5.43 4.85 9.48
C PHE A 313 -5.64 6.15 8.71
N ILE A 314 -4.89 6.39 7.63
CA ILE A 314 -5.03 7.59 6.80
C ILE A 314 -6.45 7.72 6.22
N CYS A 315 -7.04 6.64 5.71
CA CYS A 315 -8.40 6.69 5.17
C CYS A 315 -9.44 7.06 6.25
N LEU A 316 -9.34 6.48 7.45
CA LEU A 316 -10.23 6.81 8.57
C LEU A 316 -10.00 8.24 9.09
N TYR A 317 -8.74 8.64 9.20
CA TYR A 317 -8.36 10.00 9.57
C TYR A 317 -8.91 11.03 8.58
N LEU A 318 -8.72 10.84 7.28
CA LEU A 318 -9.25 11.73 6.25
C LEU A 318 -10.77 11.75 6.26
N PHE A 319 -11.43 10.60 6.44
CA PHE A 319 -12.88 10.55 6.62
C PHE A 319 -13.35 11.44 7.79
N PHE A 320 -12.65 11.40 8.93
CA PHE A 320 -13.02 12.18 10.09
C PHE A 320 -12.77 13.68 9.89
N ILE A 321 -11.60 14.06 9.35
CA ILE A 321 -11.26 15.45 9.03
C ILE A 321 -12.26 16.05 8.04
N ILE A 322 -12.60 15.33 6.97
CA ILE A 322 -13.56 15.80 5.98
C ILE A 322 -14.93 16.01 6.64
N THR A 323 -15.40 15.04 7.43
CA THR A 323 -16.69 15.12 8.12
C THR A 323 -16.74 16.33 9.05
N LEU A 324 -15.74 16.53 9.90
CA LEU A 324 -15.69 17.67 10.81
C LEU A 324 -15.55 19.01 10.08
N SER A 325 -14.75 19.06 9.01
CA SER A 325 -14.55 20.29 8.23
C SER A 325 -15.82 20.70 7.51
N ILE A 326 -16.50 19.77 6.83
CA ILE A 326 -17.78 20.04 6.15
C ILE A 326 -18.86 20.38 7.17
N TYR A 327 -18.91 19.69 8.31
CA TYR A 327 -19.84 20.03 9.38
C TYR A 327 -19.62 21.46 9.87
N GLY A 328 -18.37 21.85 10.16
CA GLY A 328 -18.02 23.21 10.58
C GLY A 328 -18.44 24.27 9.56
N LEU A 329 -18.28 24.00 8.26
CA LEU A 329 -18.73 24.88 7.17
C LEU A 329 -20.26 24.96 7.07
N MET A 330 -20.95 23.82 7.13
CA MET A 330 -22.41 23.76 7.02
C MET A 330 -23.08 24.41 8.22
N SER A 331 -22.51 24.30 9.42
CA SER A 331 -23.07 24.88 10.65
C SER A 331 -23.12 26.41 10.62
N GLN A 332 -22.27 27.06 9.85
CA GLN A 332 -22.15 28.52 9.76
C GLN A 332 -22.81 29.12 8.52
N ILE A 333 -23.39 28.29 7.64
CA ILE A 333 -23.94 28.78 6.38
C ILE A 333 -25.09 29.78 6.59
N SER A 334 -25.79 29.72 7.73
CA SER A 334 -26.83 30.66 8.13
C SER A 334 -26.30 32.00 8.63
N ASP A 335 -25.16 31.99 9.31
CA ASP A 335 -24.58 33.17 9.98
C ASP A 335 -23.71 34.00 9.03
N GLY A 336 -23.39 33.43 7.86
CA GLY A 336 -22.56 34.03 6.81
C GLY A 336 -21.10 33.54 6.88
N PHE A 337 -20.41 33.58 5.74
CA PHE A 337 -19.01 33.13 5.65
C PHE A 337 -18.08 34.08 6.39
N GLY A 338 -17.48 33.60 7.48
CA GLY A 338 -16.43 34.27 8.21
C GLY A 338 -15.05 33.99 7.65
N VAL A 339 -14.04 34.73 8.13
CA VAL A 339 -12.63 34.49 7.76
C VAL A 339 -12.17 33.07 8.15
N LYS A 340 -12.68 32.54 9.28
CA LYS A 340 -12.37 31.19 9.78
C LYS A 340 -12.82 30.06 8.85
N ASP A 341 -13.86 30.28 8.05
CA ASP A 341 -14.41 29.27 7.14
C ASP A 341 -13.51 29.02 5.93
N ILE A 342 -12.70 30.00 5.56
CA ILE A 342 -11.74 29.86 4.46
C ILE A 342 -10.74 28.73 4.80
N GLY A 343 -10.23 28.70 6.03
CA GLY A 343 -9.32 27.64 6.49
C GLY A 343 -9.97 26.25 6.49
N LEU A 344 -11.23 26.16 6.94
CA LEU A 344 -12.01 24.91 6.93
C LEU A 344 -12.28 24.43 5.49
N ALA A 345 -12.63 25.34 4.58
CA ALA A 345 -12.88 25.03 3.18
C ALA A 345 -11.63 24.48 2.48
N VAL A 346 -10.48 25.12 2.71
CA VAL A 346 -9.18 24.64 2.20
C VAL A 346 -8.86 23.26 2.75
N THR A 347 -9.00 23.06 4.06
CA THR A 347 -8.74 21.76 4.71
C THR A 347 -9.64 20.65 4.16
N ALA A 348 -10.94 20.92 4.00
CA ALA A 348 -11.89 19.99 3.42
C ALA A 348 -11.51 19.64 1.97
N PHE A 349 -11.25 20.65 1.14
CA PHE A 349 -10.92 20.44 -0.28
C PHE A 349 -9.64 19.62 -0.46
N CYS A 350 -8.57 19.99 0.26
CA CYS A 350 -7.30 19.27 0.18
C CYS A 350 -7.42 17.82 0.71
N SER A 351 -8.18 17.60 1.78
CA SER A 351 -8.41 16.25 2.34
C SER A 351 -9.26 15.37 1.43
N VAL A 352 -10.33 15.91 0.83
CA VAL A 352 -11.14 15.20 -0.18
C VAL A 352 -10.28 14.87 -1.40
N GLY A 353 -9.48 15.83 -1.88
CA GLY A 353 -8.55 15.62 -2.98
C GLY A 353 -7.54 14.51 -2.70
N LEU A 354 -6.93 14.51 -1.52
CA LEU A 354 -5.98 13.48 -1.10
C LEU A 354 -6.64 12.09 -1.03
N LEU A 355 -7.82 12.00 -0.40
CA LEU A 355 -8.57 10.74 -0.31
C LEU A 355 -8.96 10.22 -1.70
N PHE A 356 -9.38 11.11 -2.60
CA PHE A 356 -9.67 10.79 -3.99
C PHE A 356 -8.44 10.21 -4.69
N TYR A 357 -7.29 10.87 -4.63
CA TYR A 357 -6.05 10.37 -5.26
C TYR A 357 -5.59 9.02 -4.72
N ILE A 358 -5.68 8.79 -3.40
CA ILE A 358 -5.34 7.49 -2.80
C ILE A 358 -6.20 6.37 -3.38
N CYS A 359 -7.52 6.60 -3.48
CA CYS A 359 -8.47 5.60 -3.97
C CYS A 359 -8.42 5.43 -5.49
N ASP A 360 -8.26 6.53 -6.23
CA ASP A 360 -8.26 6.55 -7.69
C ASP A 360 -7.02 5.88 -8.26
N GLU A 361 -5.84 6.21 -7.74
CA GLU A 361 -4.58 5.66 -8.25
C GLU A 361 -4.44 4.17 -7.93
N ALA A 362 -4.91 3.73 -6.75
CA ALA A 362 -4.96 2.31 -6.41
C ALA A 362 -5.94 1.52 -7.31
N HIS A 363 -7.08 2.12 -7.64
CA HIS A 363 -8.01 1.55 -8.61
C HIS A 363 -7.37 1.45 -9.99
N TYR A 364 -6.70 2.52 -10.45
CA TYR A 364 -6.06 2.59 -11.74
C TYR A 364 -4.93 1.56 -11.89
N ALA A 365 -4.08 1.42 -10.88
CA ALA A 365 -3.03 0.42 -10.84
C ALA A 365 -3.61 -1.01 -10.90
N SER A 366 -4.61 -1.31 -10.06
CA SER A 366 -5.30 -2.60 -10.05
C SER A 366 -5.94 -2.93 -11.40
N PHE A 367 -6.58 -1.94 -12.02
CA PHE A 367 -7.21 -2.07 -13.34
C PHE A 367 -6.18 -2.33 -14.44
N ASN A 368 -5.02 -1.67 -14.42
CA ASN A 368 -3.99 -1.87 -15.43
C ASN A 368 -3.29 -3.23 -15.31
N VAL A 369 -2.98 -3.66 -14.09
CA VAL A 369 -2.36 -4.98 -13.84
C VAL A 369 -3.30 -6.11 -14.25
N ARG A 370 -4.61 -6.00 -13.99
CA ARG A 370 -5.59 -7.04 -14.33
C ARG A 370 -6.23 -6.82 -15.70
N THR A 371 -7.17 -5.89 -15.77
CA THR A 371 -8.12 -5.75 -16.87
C THR A 371 -7.45 -5.29 -18.15
N ASN A 372 -6.55 -4.31 -18.08
CA ASN A 372 -5.85 -3.85 -19.27
C ASN A 372 -4.92 -4.94 -19.82
N PHE A 373 -4.20 -5.64 -18.94
CA PHE A 373 -3.38 -6.77 -19.34
C PHE A 373 -4.21 -7.89 -19.98
N GLN A 374 -5.33 -8.28 -19.37
CA GLN A 374 -6.26 -9.27 -19.93
C GLN A 374 -6.80 -8.86 -21.31
N LYS A 375 -7.20 -7.60 -21.49
CA LYS A 375 -7.64 -7.09 -22.79
C LYS A 375 -6.55 -7.23 -23.85
N LYS A 376 -5.31 -6.91 -23.50
CA LYS A 376 -4.16 -7.07 -24.42
C LYS A 376 -3.87 -8.53 -24.74
N LEU A 377 -4.02 -9.43 -23.77
CA LEU A 377 -3.89 -10.88 -23.94
C LEU A 377 -4.97 -11.45 -24.87
N LEU A 378 -6.22 -10.99 -24.74
CA LEU A 378 -7.34 -11.41 -25.60
C LEU A 378 -7.28 -10.85 -27.02
N MET A 379 -6.55 -9.75 -27.24
CA MET A 379 -6.32 -9.17 -28.58
C MET A 379 -5.24 -9.91 -29.38
N VAL A 380 -4.62 -10.94 -28.82
CA VAL A 380 -3.62 -11.76 -29.52
C VAL A 380 -4.32 -12.77 -30.43
N GLU A 381 -3.92 -12.81 -31.70
CA GLU A 381 -4.44 -13.78 -32.67
C GLU A 381 -3.92 -15.19 -32.38
N LEU A 382 -4.82 -16.11 -32.03
CA LEU A 382 -4.49 -17.50 -31.71
C LEU A 382 -4.31 -18.39 -32.95
N SER A 383 -4.76 -17.92 -34.13
CA SER A 383 -4.83 -18.71 -35.38
C SER A 383 -3.47 -19.15 -35.91
N TRP A 384 -2.43 -18.36 -35.68
CA TRP A 384 -1.07 -18.64 -36.17
C TRP A 384 -0.19 -19.38 -35.15
N MET A 385 -0.75 -19.72 -33.99
CA MET A 385 0.02 -20.16 -32.83
C MET A 385 -0.07 -21.68 -32.65
N ASN A 386 1.04 -22.33 -32.26
CA ASN A 386 1.05 -23.77 -32.00
C ASN A 386 0.14 -24.13 -30.80
N THR A 387 -0.35 -25.37 -30.79
CA THR A 387 -1.20 -25.97 -29.74
C THR A 387 -0.62 -25.82 -28.32
N ASP A 388 0.69 -25.99 -28.15
CA ASP A 388 1.36 -25.80 -26.85
C ASP A 388 1.23 -24.36 -26.35
N ALA A 389 1.44 -23.39 -27.24
CA ALA A 389 1.35 -21.99 -26.90
C ALA A 389 -0.11 -21.56 -26.67
N GLN A 390 -1.08 -22.15 -27.38
CA GLN A 390 -2.51 -21.95 -27.10
C GLN A 390 -2.87 -22.44 -25.69
N THR A 391 -2.33 -23.60 -25.31
CA THR A 391 -2.51 -24.15 -23.96
C THR A 391 -1.89 -23.23 -22.90
N GLU A 392 -0.69 -22.71 -23.12
CA GLU A 392 -0.06 -21.73 -22.22
C GLU A 392 -0.84 -20.40 -22.13
N ILE A 393 -1.40 -19.90 -23.24
CA ILE A 393 -2.27 -18.71 -23.21
C ILE A 393 -3.55 -18.99 -22.41
N ASN A 394 -4.17 -20.16 -22.59
CA ASN A 394 -5.35 -20.55 -21.80
C ASN A 394 -5.01 -20.65 -20.30
N MET A 395 -3.84 -21.22 -19.96
CA MET A 395 -3.35 -21.23 -18.58
C MET A 395 -3.09 -19.82 -18.06
N PHE A 396 -2.59 -18.90 -18.90
CA PHE A 396 -2.36 -17.52 -18.52
C PHE A 396 -3.66 -16.76 -18.30
N LEU A 397 -4.63 -16.84 -19.22
CA LEU A 397 -5.97 -16.27 -19.05
C LEU A 397 -6.60 -16.74 -17.74
N ARG A 398 -6.59 -18.06 -17.50
CA ARG A 398 -7.08 -18.62 -16.23
C ARG A 398 -6.32 -18.07 -15.02
N ALA A 399 -5.00 -17.91 -15.09
CA ALA A 399 -4.22 -17.32 -14.01
C ALA A 399 -4.60 -15.85 -13.75
N THR A 400 -4.90 -15.08 -14.80
CA THR A 400 -5.35 -13.68 -14.66
C THR A 400 -6.74 -13.54 -14.06
N GLU A 401 -7.63 -14.50 -14.34
CA GLU A 401 -8.98 -14.54 -13.76
C GLU A 401 -8.96 -14.98 -12.30
N MET A 402 -8.13 -15.98 -11.97
CA MET A 402 -8.07 -16.57 -10.63
C MET A 402 -7.25 -15.76 -9.62
N ASN A 403 -6.33 -14.90 -10.08
CA ASN A 403 -5.51 -14.07 -9.19
C ASN A 403 -6.04 -12.65 -9.13
N PRO A 404 -6.80 -12.26 -8.09
CA PRO A 404 -7.19 -10.89 -7.94
C PRO A 404 -5.97 -10.02 -7.61
N SER A 405 -5.44 -9.30 -8.60
CA SER A 405 -4.38 -8.29 -8.40
C SER A 405 -4.91 -6.95 -7.87
N SER A 406 -6.03 -6.97 -7.12
CA SER A 406 -6.53 -5.73 -6.50
C SER A 406 -5.64 -5.35 -5.34
N ILE A 407 -5.30 -4.08 -5.28
CA ILE A 407 -4.56 -3.52 -4.14
C ILE A 407 -5.53 -3.47 -2.96
N ASN A 408 -5.34 -4.39 -2.01
CA ASN A 408 -6.09 -4.44 -0.76
C ASN A 408 -5.18 -4.10 0.42
N LEU A 409 -5.78 -3.55 1.47
CA LEU A 409 -5.09 -3.31 2.74
C LEU A 409 -5.33 -4.52 3.65
N GLY A 410 -4.43 -5.51 3.58
CA GLY A 410 -4.47 -6.66 4.51
C GLY A 410 -5.70 -7.55 4.38
N GLY A 411 -6.48 -7.42 3.30
CA GLY A 411 -7.76 -8.10 3.13
C GLY A 411 -8.95 -7.44 3.85
N PHE A 412 -8.76 -6.34 4.58
CA PHE A 412 -9.87 -5.63 5.24
C PHE A 412 -10.78 -4.94 4.23
N PHE A 413 -10.20 -4.28 3.22
CA PHE A 413 -10.93 -3.69 2.10
C PHE A 413 -10.00 -3.46 0.90
N ASP A 414 -10.60 -3.43 -0.29
CA ASP A 414 -9.93 -3.01 -1.52
C ASP A 414 -9.85 -1.49 -1.58
N VAL A 415 -8.65 -0.94 -1.85
CA VAL A 415 -8.49 0.50 -2.06
C VAL A 415 -8.86 0.81 -3.50
N ASN A 416 -10.07 1.32 -3.69
CA ASN A 416 -10.60 1.62 -5.01
C ASN A 416 -11.62 2.77 -4.99
N ARG A 417 -12.12 3.15 -6.17
CA ARG A 417 -13.17 4.16 -6.33
C ARG A 417 -14.47 3.81 -5.58
N THR A 418 -14.75 2.54 -5.32
CA THR A 418 -15.91 2.10 -4.53
C THR A 418 -15.75 2.47 -3.06
N LEU A 419 -14.55 2.29 -2.49
CA LEU A 419 -14.24 2.75 -1.13
C LEU A 419 -14.45 4.26 -1.01
N PHE A 420 -13.96 5.06 -1.96
CA PHE A 420 -14.17 6.51 -1.98
C PHE A 420 -15.66 6.88 -1.96
N LYS A 421 -16.45 6.29 -2.87
CA LYS A 421 -17.91 6.51 -2.94
C LYS A 421 -18.61 6.10 -1.64
N SER A 422 -18.25 4.95 -1.09
CA SER A 422 -18.82 4.44 0.17
C SER A 422 -18.51 5.35 1.34
N LEU A 423 -17.27 5.82 1.46
CA LEU A 423 -16.86 6.76 2.50
C LEU A 423 -17.62 8.08 2.34
N LEU A 424 -17.69 8.66 1.14
CA LEU A 424 -18.45 9.90 0.92
C LEU A 424 -19.94 9.75 1.23
N ALA A 425 -20.59 8.67 0.79
CA ALA A 425 -21.99 8.42 1.12
C ALA A 425 -22.20 8.34 2.64
N THR A 426 -21.31 7.63 3.33
CA THR A 426 -21.31 7.51 4.79
C THR A 426 -21.08 8.86 5.46
N MET A 427 -20.15 9.69 4.97
CA MET A 427 -19.92 11.05 5.48
C MET A 427 -21.20 11.89 5.36
N VAL A 428 -21.88 11.86 4.21
CA VAL A 428 -23.14 12.59 4.01
C VAL A 428 -24.21 12.11 5.01
N THR A 429 -24.32 10.80 5.25
CA THR A 429 -25.25 10.28 6.27
C THR A 429 -24.92 10.81 7.66
N TYR A 430 -23.66 10.81 8.08
CA TYR A 430 -23.27 11.35 9.39
C TYR A 430 -23.48 12.87 9.47
N LEU A 431 -23.20 13.61 8.40
CA LEU A 431 -23.45 15.05 8.33
C LEU A 431 -24.93 15.38 8.49
N VAL A 432 -25.82 14.61 7.84
CA VAL A 432 -27.27 14.76 7.99
C VAL A 432 -27.69 14.54 9.44
N VAL A 433 -27.18 13.50 10.10
CA VAL A 433 -27.49 13.21 11.50
C VAL A 433 -26.97 14.32 12.43
N LEU A 434 -25.75 14.81 12.22
CA LEU A 434 -25.18 15.90 13.03
C LEU A 434 -25.94 17.21 12.85
N LEU A 435 -26.34 17.53 11.62
CA LEU A 435 -27.13 18.73 11.33
C LEU A 435 -28.53 18.66 11.97
N GLN A 436 -29.16 17.48 11.95
CA GLN A 436 -30.44 17.26 12.63
C GLN A 436 -30.33 17.48 14.15
N PHE A 437 -29.26 16.99 14.78
CA PHE A 437 -29.02 17.24 16.19
C PHE A 437 -28.87 18.74 16.48
N GLN A 438 -28.13 19.49 15.65
CA GLN A 438 -27.99 20.93 15.82
C GLN A 438 -29.34 21.66 15.75
N ILE A 439 -30.16 21.37 14.73
CA ILE A 439 -31.50 21.98 14.60
C ILE A 439 -32.42 21.61 15.79
N SER A 440 -32.22 20.44 16.39
CA SER A 440 -33.01 20.00 17.54
C SER A 440 -32.60 20.61 18.88
N ILE A 441 -31.40 21.19 18.98
CA ILE A 441 -30.94 21.91 20.18
C ILE A 441 -31.63 23.28 20.13
N PRO A 442 -32.53 23.60 21.09
CA PRO A 442 -33.19 24.89 21.09
C PRO A 442 -32.15 26.00 21.23
N ASP A 443 -32.16 26.93 20.28
CA ASP A 443 -31.50 28.21 20.46
C ASP A 443 -32.19 28.91 21.66
N GLU A 444 -31.43 29.00 22.75
CA GLU A 444 -31.65 29.83 23.94
C GLU A 444 -32.60 29.35 25.07
N PRO A 445 -32.22 29.64 26.33
CA PRO A 445 -33.14 29.81 27.46
C PRO A 445 -34.16 30.96 27.29
N SER A 446 -34.07 31.78 26.23
CA SER A 446 -35.00 32.88 25.93
C SER A 446 -36.39 32.37 25.54
N ALA A 447 -36.49 31.19 24.93
CA ALA A 447 -37.79 30.55 24.68
C ALA A 447 -38.50 30.17 26.00
N MET A 448 -37.74 29.82 27.05
CA MET A 448 -38.29 29.61 28.38
C MET A 448 -38.70 30.93 29.07
N LEU A 449 -37.95 32.02 28.86
CA LEU A 449 -38.34 33.34 29.38
C LEU A 449 -39.57 33.95 28.70
N MET A 450 -39.78 33.66 27.41
CA MET A 450 -41.03 34.05 26.73
C MET A 450 -42.23 33.25 27.26
N HIS A 451 -42.04 31.96 27.58
CA HIS A 451 -43.14 31.17 28.16
C HIS A 451 -43.43 31.50 29.63
N SER A 452 -42.46 31.97 30.40
CA SER A 452 -42.72 32.47 31.76
C SER A 452 -43.45 33.81 31.74
N ASN A 453 -43.13 34.71 30.81
CA ASN A 453 -43.77 36.02 30.75
C ASN A 453 -45.19 35.99 30.16
N SER A 454 -45.55 35.00 29.35
CA SER A 454 -46.95 34.82 28.91
C SER A 454 -47.88 34.22 29.97
N SER A 455 -47.34 33.69 31.08
CA SER A 455 -48.14 33.12 32.18
C SER A 455 -48.51 34.13 33.27
N HIS A 456 -48.04 35.38 33.15
CA HIS A 456 -48.29 36.45 34.13
C HIS A 456 -49.06 37.66 33.57
N SER A 457 -49.64 37.54 32.37
CA SER A 457 -50.75 38.37 31.91
C SER A 457 -52.05 37.61 32.07
#